data_AF-A0A8H4AJW8-F1
#
_entry.id   AF-A0A8H4AJW8-F1
#
_cell.length_a   1.000
_cell.length_b   1.000
_cell.length_c   1.000
_cell.angle_alpha   90.00
_cell.angle_beta   90.00
_cell.angle_gamma   90.00
#
_symmetry.space_group_name_H-M   'P 1'
#
loop_
_entity.id
_entity.type
_entity.pdbx_description
1 polymer ?
#
loop_
_entity_poly.entity_id
_entity_poly.type
_entity_poly.pdbx_seq_one_letter_code
_entity_poly.pdbx_strand_id
1 'polypeptide(L)'
;MNFQRILLSRVPLNLALRLRSSQTKPLFSNSYTNSTTSASSEFYFRNFAKKNNKTASVLTFPSQTALRTKISLSAITFVSFDLLYAWSKNFYNDYLLYKTVEKNGNKPEPNPDFVDIAKYHVVVGEHGSGKTTISVTAARKVGRRVIYVYIDVHLKDLDDLGNALSKAINFKKSESTLNAFERAAAAYKKKYKKLPVLVFDDIRLLNKYHPEILELLQETAKRSANKLQYIVVFVTNDGLVLNKMRECGAWSQANKHIIEIGDITENEAIDYLHKVCNDTEAKKLYGLIGGRLVELNYAAFCIKMKLSFEDIKQAIFADVRKKFHAAKINPGQSNHETAVPILKALLENDDKGISYSILEQMDKDETLLDMLISKNILAYHSATDTLTFHSHSVQCYFQENDEKFNITVKKQ
;
A
#
# COMPACT_ATOMS: atom_id res chain seq x y z
N MET A 1 -58.19 11.12 -28.48
CA MET A 1 -59.16 12.17 -28.06
C MET A 1 -58.61 12.74 -26.77
N ASN A 2 -58.10 13.98 -26.72
CA ASN A 2 -58.76 15.30 -26.82
C ASN A 2 -59.30 15.78 -25.46
N PHE A 3 -59.12 17.02 -25.00
CA PHE A 3 -58.11 18.08 -25.28
C PHE A 3 -58.25 19.19 -24.19
N GLN A 4 -57.52 20.32 -24.30
CA GLN A 4 -57.58 21.56 -23.48
C GLN A 4 -56.83 21.49 -22.11
N ARG A 5 -55.83 22.33 -21.72
CA ARG A 5 -55.07 23.51 -22.26
C ARG A 5 -55.55 24.91 -21.78
N ILE A 6 -54.62 25.90 -21.73
CA ILE A 6 -54.76 27.38 -21.45
C ILE A 6 -54.75 27.71 -19.93
N LEU A 7 -53.94 28.59 -19.29
CA LEU A 7 -52.75 29.49 -19.53
C LEU A 7 -51.80 29.37 -18.29
N LEU A 8 -50.51 29.78 -18.18
CA LEU A 8 -49.46 30.47 -18.98
C LEU A 8 -49.12 31.96 -18.63
N SER A 9 -48.16 32.17 -17.70
CA SER A 9 -47.26 33.35 -17.57
C SER A 9 -45.80 32.84 -17.37
N ARG A 10 -44.67 33.33 -17.93
CA ARG A 10 -44.15 34.66 -18.40
C ARG A 10 -43.84 35.62 -17.23
N VAL A 11 -42.66 36.25 -17.11
CA VAL A 11 -41.46 36.43 -17.98
C VAL A 11 -40.30 37.05 -17.12
N PRO A 12 -39.01 37.25 -17.54
CA PRO A 12 -38.18 36.69 -18.62
C PRO A 12 -36.79 36.14 -18.13
N LEU A 13 -35.87 35.89 -19.07
CA LEU A 13 -34.41 35.80 -18.85
C LEU A 13 -33.71 36.91 -19.70
N ASN A 14 -32.62 37.53 -19.19
CA ASN A 14 -31.59 38.41 -19.85
C ASN A 14 -31.04 39.42 -18.80
N LEU A 15 -29.89 40.10 -18.94
CA LEU A 15 -28.86 40.18 -19.99
C LEU A 15 -27.43 40.11 -19.35
N ALA A 16 -26.36 40.57 -20.02
CA ALA A 16 -24.98 40.27 -19.65
C ALA A 16 -23.98 41.47 -19.70
N LEU A 17 -22.80 41.24 -19.09
CA LEU A 17 -21.46 41.81 -19.37
C LEU A 17 -21.09 43.25 -18.95
N ARG A 18 -19.77 43.39 -18.63
CA ARG A 18 -18.89 44.59 -18.69
C ARG A 18 -19.07 45.65 -17.58
N LEU A 19 -18.05 46.42 -17.14
CA LEU A 19 -16.63 46.63 -17.57
C LEU A 19 -15.75 47.13 -16.38
N ARG A 20 -14.42 46.89 -16.46
CA ARG A 20 -13.28 47.61 -15.80
C ARG A 20 -13.24 47.65 -14.24
N SER A 21 -12.13 47.46 -13.52
CA SER A 21 -10.67 47.63 -13.70
C SER A 21 -10.10 49.02 -13.39
N SER A 22 -9.37 49.13 -12.29
CA SER A 22 -8.31 50.12 -12.05
C SER A 22 -7.19 49.49 -11.19
N GLN A 23 -5.98 50.03 -11.29
CA GLN A 23 -4.82 49.62 -10.49
C GLN A 23 -4.53 50.70 -9.43
N THR A 24 -4.08 50.29 -8.24
CA THR A 24 -3.11 51.08 -7.46
C THR A 24 -2.33 50.23 -6.44
N LYS A 25 -1.00 50.26 -6.59
CA LYS A 25 0.02 50.23 -5.54
C LYS A 25 0.77 51.59 -5.69
N PRO A 26 1.53 52.14 -4.70
CA PRO A 26 2.55 51.37 -3.96
C PRO A 26 3.01 51.84 -2.55
N LEU A 27 3.86 50.99 -1.94
CA LEU A 27 5.07 51.30 -1.16
C LEU A 27 5.03 51.90 0.28
N PHE A 28 6.14 51.61 0.98
CA PHE A 28 6.58 52.04 2.33
C PHE A 28 5.81 51.45 3.54
N SER A 29 6.46 51.01 4.64
CA SER A 29 7.91 50.87 4.92
C SER A 29 8.21 49.79 6.00
N ASN A 30 9.52 49.54 6.20
CA ASN A 30 10.19 48.75 7.26
C ASN A 30 9.67 49.08 8.69
N SER A 31 9.92 48.29 9.76
CA SER A 31 11.20 47.64 10.14
C SER A 31 11.11 46.58 11.28
N TYR A 32 12.13 45.68 11.33
CA TYR A 32 12.83 44.97 12.45
C TYR A 32 12.20 44.87 13.88
N THR A 33 12.47 43.86 14.73
CA THR A 33 13.68 43.01 14.95
C THR A 33 13.38 41.58 15.47
N ASN A 34 14.28 40.62 15.17
CA ASN A 34 14.80 39.50 16.01
C ASN A 34 13.81 38.60 16.80
N SER A 35 13.91 37.26 16.69
CA SER A 35 14.98 36.55 17.41
C SER A 35 15.26 35.09 16.96
N THR A 36 16.55 34.75 17.05
CA THR A 36 17.19 33.46 17.38
C THR A 36 16.72 32.15 16.71
N THR A 37 17.63 31.63 15.88
CA THR A 37 17.69 30.27 15.34
C THR A 37 17.70 29.14 16.39
N SER A 38 17.11 28.00 16.06
CA SER A 38 17.65 26.68 16.41
C SER A 38 17.90 25.88 15.13
N ALA A 39 19.02 25.16 15.04
CA ALA A 39 19.46 24.51 13.81
C ALA A 39 19.85 23.04 14.05
N SER A 40 19.11 22.11 13.43
CA SER A 40 19.49 20.70 13.36
C SER A 40 18.81 19.97 12.19
N SER A 41 19.60 19.59 11.17
CA SER A 41 19.39 18.42 10.26
C SER A 41 20.19 18.54 8.96
N GLU A 42 20.39 19.75 8.43
CA GLU A 42 20.79 19.99 7.03
C GLU A 42 22.23 19.60 6.63
N PHE A 43 23.06 19.10 7.56
CA PHE A 43 24.51 18.98 7.35
C PHE A 43 25.01 17.66 6.73
N TYR A 44 24.18 16.61 6.66
CA TYR A 44 24.68 15.26 6.35
C TYR A 44 24.74 14.87 4.85
N PHE A 45 24.13 15.62 3.93
CA PHE A 45 23.97 15.19 2.53
C PHE A 45 24.97 15.76 1.50
N ARG A 46 25.93 16.62 1.88
CA ARG A 46 26.79 17.34 0.90
C ARG A 46 28.21 16.80 0.67
N ASN A 47 28.74 15.90 1.50
CA ASN A 47 30.18 15.58 1.47
C ASN A 47 30.59 14.29 0.75
N PHE A 48 29.66 13.47 0.23
CA PHE A 48 30.02 12.20 -0.44
C PHE A 48 30.40 12.33 -1.94
N ALA A 49 30.53 13.56 -2.46
CA ALA A 49 30.69 13.83 -3.89
C ALA A 49 31.92 14.70 -4.25
N LYS A 50 33.11 14.40 -3.68
CA LYS A 50 34.39 14.93 -4.19
C LYS A 50 35.62 14.12 -3.70
N LYS A 51 36.67 14.13 -4.54
CA LYS A 51 38.01 13.52 -4.37
C LYS A 51 38.07 11.97 -4.31
N ASN A 52 38.24 11.37 -5.48
CA ASN A 52 39.35 10.41 -5.65
C ASN A 52 40.57 11.19 -6.18
N ASN A 53 41.75 11.03 -5.57
CA ASN A 53 43.04 11.11 -6.27
C ASN A 53 44.22 10.62 -5.41
N LYS A 54 45.18 10.01 -6.09
CA LYS A 54 46.35 9.24 -5.62
C LYS A 54 47.21 9.90 -4.53
N THR A 55 47.66 9.09 -3.56
CA THR A 55 49.09 8.76 -3.31
C THR A 55 49.19 7.51 -2.43
N ALA A 56 50.36 6.87 -2.33
CA ALA A 56 50.56 5.60 -1.63
C ALA A 56 51.73 5.63 -0.63
N SER A 57 51.65 4.80 0.40
CA SER A 57 52.77 4.41 1.28
C SER A 57 52.51 2.99 1.84
N VAL A 58 53.57 2.26 2.15
CA VAL A 58 53.57 0.80 2.41
C VAL A 58 53.78 0.49 3.90
N LEU A 59 53.21 -0.61 4.42
CA LEU A 59 53.89 -1.54 5.37
C LEU A 59 53.08 -2.84 5.65
N THR A 60 53.62 -3.96 5.16
CA THR A 60 53.63 -5.37 5.67
C THR A 60 52.51 -5.96 6.56
N PHE A 61 52.03 -7.14 6.18
CA PHE A 61 51.32 -8.14 7.02
C PHE A 61 52.32 -9.03 7.81
N PRO A 62 51.84 -9.86 8.78
CA PRO A 62 51.56 -11.27 8.42
C PRO A 62 50.33 -11.93 9.10
N SER A 63 49.65 -12.83 8.36
CA SER A 63 49.06 -14.13 8.78
C SER A 63 48.07 -14.21 9.99
N GLN A 64 46.96 -14.98 9.99
CA GLN A 64 46.43 -16.03 9.10
C GLN A 64 44.88 -15.95 8.92
N THR A 65 44.38 -16.59 7.85
CA THR A 65 43.03 -17.20 7.70
C THR A 65 41.79 -16.53 8.29
N ALA A 66 41.08 -15.72 7.48
CA ALA A 66 39.62 -15.69 7.44
C ALA A 66 39.14 -15.13 6.08
N LEU A 67 38.35 -15.89 5.31
CA LEU A 67 37.93 -15.50 3.95
C LEU A 67 36.75 -14.50 3.96
N ARG A 68 36.96 -13.30 4.52
CA ARG A 68 35.94 -12.24 4.59
C ARG A 68 35.79 -11.47 3.28
N THR A 69 35.10 -12.03 2.30
CA THR A 69 34.52 -11.26 1.18
C THR A 69 33.46 -10.31 1.70
N LYS A 70 33.86 -9.07 2.04
CA LYS A 70 32.95 -7.97 2.40
C LYS A 70 32.13 -7.53 1.18
N ILE A 71 31.03 -8.24 0.89
CA ILE A 71 29.94 -7.65 0.12
C ILE A 71 29.35 -6.55 1.00
N SER A 72 29.42 -5.29 0.56
CA SER A 72 28.90 -4.15 1.30
C SER A 72 27.37 -4.15 1.24
N LEU A 73 26.72 -4.81 2.19
CA LEU A 73 25.26 -4.93 2.30
C LEU A 73 24.54 -3.56 2.36
N SER A 74 25.27 -2.51 2.72
CA SER A 74 24.87 -1.10 2.62
C SER A 74 24.60 -0.59 1.20
N ALA A 75 24.92 -1.37 0.16
CA ALA A 75 24.65 -1.03 -1.25
C ALA A 75 23.25 -1.46 -1.73
N ILE A 76 22.44 -2.13 -0.90
CA ILE A 76 21.01 -2.36 -1.18
C ILE A 76 20.20 -1.09 -0.82
N THR A 77 20.62 0.05 -1.34
CA THR A 77 19.92 1.34 -1.21
C THR A 77 18.85 1.46 -2.28
N PHE A 78 17.65 0.94 -1.97
CA PHE A 78 16.36 1.44 -2.45
C PHE A 78 16.30 2.03 -3.89
N VAL A 79 16.80 1.29 -4.88
CA VAL A 79 16.10 1.27 -6.18
C VAL A 79 14.79 0.54 -5.91
N SER A 80 13.65 1.16 -6.18
CA SER A 80 12.35 0.65 -5.72
C SER A 80 12.15 -0.79 -6.15
N PHE A 81 11.79 -1.65 -5.18
CA PHE A 81 11.54 -3.07 -5.42
C PHE A 81 10.47 -3.24 -6.49
N ASP A 82 9.54 -2.29 -6.60
CA ASP A 82 8.52 -2.13 -7.64
C ASP A 82 9.03 -2.17 -9.07
N LEU A 83 10.23 -1.65 -9.38
CA LEU A 83 10.79 -1.73 -10.73
C LEU A 83 11.30 -3.14 -11.08
N LEU A 84 11.97 -3.80 -10.15
CA LEU A 84 12.39 -5.21 -10.29
C LEU A 84 11.18 -6.16 -10.29
N TYR A 85 10.17 -5.85 -9.48
CA TYR A 85 8.88 -6.52 -9.42
C TYR A 85 8.08 -6.34 -10.72
N ALA A 86 8.07 -5.15 -11.32
CA ALA A 86 7.47 -4.92 -12.63
C ALA A 86 8.15 -5.74 -13.74
N TRP A 87 9.47 -5.97 -13.65
CA TRP A 87 10.23 -6.79 -14.59
C TRP A 87 9.99 -8.29 -14.40
N SER A 88 9.97 -8.80 -13.16
CA SER A 88 9.74 -10.23 -12.88
C SER A 88 8.28 -10.67 -13.03
N LYS A 89 7.31 -9.75 -12.83
CA LYS A 89 5.87 -10.03 -12.85
C LYS A 89 5.33 -10.62 -14.14
N ASN A 90 6.00 -10.37 -15.27
CA ASN A 90 5.46 -10.63 -16.60
C ASN A 90 5.45 -12.11 -17.04
N PHE A 91 5.81 -13.04 -16.14
CA PHE A 91 5.86 -14.48 -16.42
C PHE A 91 5.04 -15.37 -15.47
N TYR A 92 4.83 -14.99 -14.20
CA TYR A 92 4.27 -15.90 -13.20
C TYR A 92 2.78 -15.69 -12.87
N ASN A 93 2.29 -14.44 -12.92
CA ASN A 93 0.89 -14.13 -12.58
C ASN A 93 -0.12 -14.69 -13.60
N ASP A 94 0.33 -14.93 -14.84
CA ASP A 94 -0.48 -15.62 -15.83
C ASP A 94 -0.54 -17.14 -15.58
N TYR A 95 0.55 -17.76 -15.11
CA TYR A 95 0.59 -19.20 -14.84
C TYR A 95 -0.27 -19.63 -13.65
N LEU A 96 -0.16 -18.97 -12.49
CA LEU A 96 -0.99 -19.32 -11.33
C LEU A 96 -2.48 -19.11 -11.63
N LEU A 97 -2.84 -17.97 -12.21
CA LEU A 97 -4.24 -17.69 -12.52
C LEU A 97 -4.81 -18.60 -13.62
N TYR A 98 -3.98 -19.13 -14.52
CA TYR A 98 -4.38 -20.17 -15.47
C TYR A 98 -4.84 -21.44 -14.74
N LYS A 99 -4.00 -21.96 -13.82
CA LYS A 99 -4.26 -23.15 -12.99
C LYS A 99 -5.53 -23.00 -12.11
N THR A 100 -5.82 -21.78 -11.63
CA THR A 100 -7.01 -21.50 -10.81
C THR A 100 -8.29 -21.29 -11.64
N VAL A 101 -8.19 -20.71 -12.84
CA VAL A 101 -9.37 -20.43 -13.69
C VAL A 101 -9.83 -21.67 -14.47
N GLU A 102 -8.93 -22.55 -14.92
CA GLU A 102 -9.32 -23.81 -15.56
C GLU A 102 -10.09 -24.76 -14.61
N LYS A 103 -9.68 -24.84 -13.34
CA LYS A 103 -10.33 -25.69 -12.34
C LYS A 103 -11.79 -25.30 -12.07
N ASN A 104 -12.13 -24.02 -12.21
CA ASN A 104 -13.49 -23.49 -12.05
C ASN A 104 -14.17 -23.34 -13.41
N GLY A 105 -14.05 -24.37 -14.25
CA GLY A 105 -14.34 -24.37 -15.70
C GLY A 105 -15.80 -24.16 -16.11
N ASN A 106 -16.35 -22.97 -15.83
CA ASN A 106 -17.56 -22.45 -16.46
C ASN A 106 -17.25 -21.03 -16.97
N LYS A 107 -17.16 -20.88 -18.29
CA LYS A 107 -16.89 -19.62 -18.99
C LYS A 107 -18.15 -18.75 -18.89
N PRO A 108 -18.16 -17.64 -18.12
CA PRO A 108 -19.41 -16.92 -17.88
C PRO A 108 -19.87 -16.21 -19.16
N GLU A 109 -21.05 -16.58 -19.66
CA GLU A 109 -21.77 -15.72 -20.59
C GLU A 109 -22.22 -14.44 -19.86
N PRO A 110 -22.13 -13.25 -20.48
CA PRO A 110 -22.35 -11.99 -19.80
C PRO A 110 -23.85 -11.68 -19.63
N ASN A 111 -24.53 -12.41 -18.74
CA ASN A 111 -25.91 -12.11 -18.33
C ASN A 111 -25.94 -10.82 -17.46
N PRO A 112 -26.87 -9.87 -17.67
CA PRO A 112 -26.57 -8.46 -17.39
C PRO A 112 -27.14 -7.91 -16.07
N ASP A 113 -26.76 -8.49 -14.92
CA ASP A 113 -26.99 -7.86 -13.61
C ASP A 113 -26.03 -6.67 -13.39
N PHE A 114 -26.29 -5.58 -14.12
CA PHE A 114 -25.52 -4.32 -14.08
C PHE A 114 -25.45 -3.67 -12.70
N VAL A 115 -26.32 -4.07 -11.76
CA VAL A 115 -26.46 -3.49 -10.42
C VAL A 115 -25.19 -3.62 -9.59
N ASP A 116 -24.52 -4.78 -9.60
CA ASP A 116 -23.30 -4.95 -8.80
C ASP A 116 -22.04 -4.42 -9.49
N ILE A 117 -22.06 -4.34 -10.84
CA ILE A 117 -21.03 -3.72 -11.67
C ILE A 117 -20.99 -2.18 -11.47
N ALA A 118 -22.05 -1.59 -10.92
CA ALA A 118 -22.11 -0.16 -10.64
C ALA A 118 -21.14 0.25 -9.52
N LYS A 119 -21.03 -0.56 -8.47
CA LYS A 119 -20.38 -0.20 -7.19
C LYS A 119 -18.89 0.03 -7.34
N TYR A 120 -18.30 0.78 -6.42
CA TYR A 120 -16.85 0.82 -6.27
C TYR A 120 -16.36 -0.32 -5.36
N HIS A 121 -15.16 -0.81 -5.60
CA HIS A 121 -14.56 -1.89 -4.82
C HIS A 121 -13.47 -1.34 -3.90
N VAL A 122 -13.26 -2.01 -2.75
CA VAL A 122 -12.10 -1.80 -1.89
C VAL A 122 -11.35 -3.13 -1.76
N VAL A 123 -10.03 -3.06 -1.89
CA VAL A 123 -9.10 -4.18 -1.78
C VAL A 123 -8.18 -3.94 -0.59
N VAL A 124 -8.19 -4.86 0.36
CA VAL A 124 -7.55 -4.78 1.69
C VAL A 124 -6.60 -5.99 1.87
N GLY A 125 -5.78 -5.99 2.92
CA GLY A 125 -4.76 -7.00 3.21
C GLY A 125 -3.36 -6.39 3.24
N GLU A 126 -2.34 -7.17 3.60
CA GLU A 126 -1.10 -6.64 4.20
C GLU A 126 -0.09 -6.12 3.16
N HIS A 127 0.91 -5.34 3.60
CA HIS A 127 1.95 -4.89 2.68
C HIS A 127 2.70 -6.10 2.08
N GLY A 128 2.83 -6.11 0.76
CA GLY A 128 3.47 -7.19 0.01
C GLY A 128 2.58 -8.37 -0.37
N SER A 129 1.29 -8.40 0.00
CA SER A 129 0.34 -9.47 -0.36
C SER A 129 -0.09 -9.51 -1.83
N GLY A 130 0.38 -8.56 -2.66
CA GLY A 130 0.17 -8.60 -4.11
C GLY A 130 -1.13 -7.99 -4.63
N LYS A 131 -1.96 -7.34 -3.78
CA LYS A 131 -3.20 -6.62 -4.17
C LYS A 131 -3.15 -5.90 -5.52
N THR A 132 -2.21 -4.96 -5.68
CA THR A 132 -1.99 -4.19 -6.92
C THR A 132 -1.88 -5.07 -8.16
N THR A 133 -1.22 -6.22 -8.03
CA THR A 133 -1.08 -7.23 -9.09
C THR A 133 -2.44 -7.77 -9.50
N ILE A 134 -3.25 -8.19 -8.52
CA ILE A 134 -4.54 -8.85 -8.72
C ILE A 134 -5.55 -7.85 -9.28
N SER A 135 -5.66 -6.64 -8.70
CA SER A 135 -6.55 -5.58 -9.20
C SER A 135 -6.27 -5.22 -10.66
N VAL A 136 -5.00 -5.01 -11.03
CA VAL A 136 -4.61 -4.66 -12.41
C VAL A 136 -4.76 -5.85 -13.36
N THR A 137 -4.42 -7.06 -12.94
CA THR A 137 -4.48 -8.27 -13.79
C THR A 137 -5.92 -8.71 -14.04
N ALA A 138 -6.77 -8.74 -13.02
CA ALA A 138 -8.19 -9.08 -13.15
C ALA A 138 -8.92 -8.11 -14.10
N ALA A 139 -8.71 -6.79 -13.91
CA ALA A 139 -9.31 -5.77 -14.78
C ALA A 139 -8.85 -5.88 -16.25
N ARG A 140 -7.57 -6.21 -16.49
CA ARG A 140 -7.06 -6.53 -17.83
C ARG A 140 -7.71 -7.79 -18.42
N LYS A 141 -7.84 -8.87 -17.65
CA LYS A 141 -8.39 -10.16 -18.14
C LYS A 141 -9.88 -10.11 -18.48
N VAL A 142 -10.69 -9.28 -17.81
CA VAL A 142 -12.07 -8.98 -18.26
C VAL A 142 -12.14 -8.02 -19.46
N GLY A 143 -10.99 -7.63 -20.04
CA GLY A 143 -10.88 -6.75 -21.19
C GLY A 143 -11.34 -5.32 -20.90
N ARG A 144 -11.07 -4.80 -19.70
CA ARG A 144 -11.29 -3.39 -19.35
C ARG A 144 -9.94 -2.66 -19.37
N ARG A 145 -9.92 -1.44 -19.93
CA ARG A 145 -8.74 -0.57 -19.83
C ARG A 145 -8.59 -0.10 -18.38
N VAL A 146 -7.40 -0.33 -17.82
CA VAL A 146 -7.01 0.12 -16.48
C VAL A 146 -6.30 1.46 -16.59
N ILE A 147 -6.63 2.37 -15.69
CA ILE A 147 -5.89 3.60 -15.41
C ILE A 147 -5.51 3.53 -13.93
N TYR A 148 -4.22 3.67 -13.63
CA TYR A 148 -3.63 3.37 -12.34
C TYR A 148 -2.98 4.62 -11.76
N VAL A 149 -3.42 5.01 -10.57
CA VAL A 149 -2.94 6.18 -9.83
C VAL A 149 -2.35 5.67 -8.52
N TYR A 150 -1.03 5.77 -8.41
CA TYR A 150 -0.32 5.55 -7.15
C TYR A 150 -0.42 6.82 -6.29
N ILE A 151 -0.81 6.66 -5.03
CA ILE A 151 -0.82 7.72 -4.02
C ILE A 151 0.57 7.75 -3.37
N ASP A 152 1.25 8.88 -3.49
CA ASP A 152 2.64 9.08 -3.03
C ASP A 152 2.67 9.95 -1.77
N VAL A 153 3.71 9.81 -0.93
CA VAL A 153 3.94 10.61 0.29
C VAL A 153 4.20 12.10 0.00
N HIS A 154 4.39 12.44 -1.28
CA HIS A 154 4.60 13.80 -1.75
C HIS A 154 3.33 14.51 -2.23
N LEU A 155 2.16 13.85 -2.20
CA LEU A 155 0.87 14.50 -2.40
C LEU A 155 0.58 15.45 -1.23
N LYS A 156 0.47 16.76 -1.49
CA LYS A 156 0.15 17.78 -0.46
C LYS A 156 -1.24 18.38 -0.58
N ASP A 157 -1.88 18.21 -1.73
CA ASP A 157 -3.16 18.84 -2.06
C ASP A 157 -3.83 18.16 -3.28
N LEU A 158 -4.97 18.72 -3.67
CA LEU A 158 -5.76 18.32 -4.84
C LEU A 158 -5.05 18.57 -6.19
N ASP A 159 -4.13 19.52 -6.25
CA ASP A 159 -3.40 19.89 -7.46
C ASP A 159 -2.28 18.87 -7.73
N ASP A 160 -1.64 18.35 -6.68
CA ASP A 160 -0.73 17.20 -6.71
C ASP A 160 -1.45 15.88 -7.07
N LEU A 161 -2.65 15.63 -6.53
CA LEU A 161 -3.49 14.52 -6.99
C LEU A 161 -3.87 14.69 -8.47
N GLY A 162 -4.18 15.92 -8.89
CA GLY A 162 -4.39 16.29 -10.29
C GLY A 162 -3.16 16.01 -11.15
N ASN A 163 -1.95 16.32 -10.66
CA ASN A 163 -0.68 16.03 -11.33
C ASN A 163 -0.47 14.50 -11.49
N ALA A 164 -0.69 13.73 -10.42
CA ALA A 164 -0.56 12.27 -10.42
C ALA A 164 -1.56 11.59 -11.38
N LEU A 165 -2.83 11.99 -11.35
CA LEU A 165 -3.83 11.52 -12.31
C LEU A 165 -3.46 11.93 -13.74
N SER A 166 -3.00 13.17 -13.97
CA SER A 166 -2.64 13.67 -15.31
C SER A 166 -1.49 12.87 -15.93
N LYS A 167 -0.51 12.49 -15.11
CA LYS A 167 0.59 11.58 -15.47
C LYS A 167 0.07 10.18 -15.81
N ALA A 168 -0.86 9.63 -15.03
CA ALA A 168 -1.48 8.34 -15.29
C ALA A 168 -2.34 8.29 -16.58
N ILE A 169 -2.98 9.41 -16.93
CA ILE A 169 -3.79 9.53 -18.17
C ILE A 169 -3.01 10.09 -19.37
N ASN A 170 -1.73 10.43 -19.21
CA ASN A 170 -0.84 11.07 -20.20
C ASN A 170 -1.46 12.31 -20.88
N PHE A 171 -2.06 13.21 -20.09
CA PHE A 171 -2.69 14.44 -20.58
C PHE A 171 -1.86 15.67 -20.18
N LYS A 172 -1.87 16.70 -21.04
CA LYS A 172 -1.29 18.01 -20.68
C LYS A 172 -2.23 18.76 -19.73
N LYS A 173 -1.66 19.48 -18.75
CA LYS A 173 -2.38 20.17 -17.67
C LYS A 173 -3.15 21.40 -18.17
N SER A 174 -4.42 21.18 -18.55
CA SER A 174 -5.44 22.22 -18.75
C SER A 174 -6.83 21.59 -18.69
N GLU A 175 -7.77 22.24 -18.01
CA GLU A 175 -9.05 21.67 -17.53
C GLU A 175 -8.86 20.67 -16.36
N SER A 176 -9.92 20.45 -15.56
CA SER A 176 -9.93 19.46 -14.48
C SER A 176 -9.60 18.07 -15.03
N THR A 177 -8.57 17.44 -14.47
CA THR A 177 -8.11 16.11 -14.91
C THR A 177 -9.19 15.04 -14.72
N LEU A 178 -10.04 15.18 -13.70
CA LEU A 178 -11.23 14.33 -13.52
C LEU A 178 -12.23 14.51 -14.67
N ASN A 179 -12.46 15.74 -15.16
CA ASN A 179 -13.34 15.99 -16.32
C ASN A 179 -12.74 15.44 -17.63
N ALA A 180 -11.42 15.51 -17.79
CA ALA A 180 -10.72 14.86 -18.91
C ALA A 180 -10.87 13.33 -18.87
N PHE A 181 -10.69 12.73 -17.69
CA PHE A 181 -10.89 11.31 -17.45
C PHE A 181 -12.37 10.88 -17.64
N GLU A 182 -13.35 11.63 -17.14
CA GLU A 182 -14.79 11.35 -17.34
C GLU A 182 -15.18 11.32 -18.82
N ARG A 183 -14.69 12.29 -19.61
CA ARG A 183 -14.92 12.31 -21.07
C ARG A 183 -14.25 11.13 -21.77
N ALA A 184 -13.01 10.80 -21.38
CA ALA A 184 -12.31 9.63 -21.91
C ALA A 184 -13.02 8.31 -21.56
N ALA A 185 -13.56 8.19 -20.34
CA ALA A 185 -14.35 7.04 -19.90
C ALA A 185 -15.68 6.93 -20.66
N ALA A 186 -16.40 8.04 -20.85
CA ALA A 186 -17.62 8.06 -21.67
C ALA A 186 -17.35 7.66 -23.14
N ALA A 187 -16.25 8.14 -23.73
CA ALA A 187 -15.83 7.75 -25.07
C ALA A 187 -15.45 6.25 -25.14
N TYR A 188 -14.73 5.74 -24.13
CA TYR A 188 -14.39 4.32 -24.01
C TYR A 188 -15.66 3.45 -23.91
N LYS A 189 -16.61 3.81 -23.04
CA LYS A 189 -17.91 3.14 -22.88
C LYS A 189 -18.70 3.14 -24.20
N LYS A 190 -18.75 4.28 -24.91
CA LYS A 190 -19.44 4.40 -26.21
C LYS A 190 -18.86 3.45 -27.27
N LYS A 191 -17.52 3.36 -27.36
CA LYS A 191 -16.80 2.55 -28.36
C LYS A 191 -16.77 1.05 -28.03
N TYR A 192 -16.42 0.68 -26.80
CA TYR A 192 -16.12 -0.72 -26.43
C TYR A 192 -17.24 -1.41 -25.62
N LYS A 193 -18.34 -0.70 -25.30
CA LYS A 193 -19.48 -1.18 -24.48
C LYS A 193 -19.11 -1.71 -23.08
N LYS A 194 -17.88 -1.42 -22.62
CA LYS A 194 -17.35 -1.77 -21.30
C LYS A 194 -16.99 -0.50 -20.54
N LEU A 195 -17.08 -0.55 -19.21
CA LEU A 195 -16.55 0.51 -18.34
C LEU A 195 -15.01 0.35 -18.22
N PRO A 196 -14.23 1.44 -18.22
CA PRO A 196 -12.83 1.38 -17.80
C PRO A 196 -12.75 1.27 -16.27
N VAL A 197 -11.56 0.92 -15.76
CA VAL A 197 -11.28 0.82 -14.32
C VAL A 197 -10.26 1.88 -13.93
N LEU A 198 -10.58 2.66 -12.89
CA LEU A 198 -9.65 3.57 -12.20
C LEU A 198 -9.22 2.92 -10.89
N VAL A 199 -7.91 2.71 -10.71
CA VAL A 199 -7.34 2.16 -9.49
C VAL A 199 -6.61 3.28 -8.75
N PHE A 200 -6.99 3.53 -7.49
CA PHE A 200 -6.23 4.34 -6.55
C PHE A 200 -5.50 3.41 -5.58
N ASP A 201 -4.17 3.45 -5.60
CA ASP A 201 -3.32 2.53 -4.84
C ASP A 201 -2.57 3.23 -3.72
N ASP A 202 -2.43 2.54 -2.58
CA ASP A 202 -1.95 3.02 -1.28
C ASP A 202 -2.68 4.25 -0.69
N ILE A 203 -4.01 4.22 -0.65
CA ILE A 203 -4.85 5.32 -0.10
C ILE A 203 -4.66 5.60 1.41
N ARG A 204 -3.83 4.82 2.12
CA ARG A 204 -3.48 5.06 3.54
C ARG A 204 -2.94 6.47 3.79
N LEU A 205 -2.17 6.97 2.83
CA LEU A 205 -1.56 8.30 2.90
C LEU A 205 -2.62 9.42 2.82
N LEU A 206 -3.67 9.22 2.04
CA LEU A 206 -4.83 10.13 2.04
C LEU A 206 -5.54 10.07 3.39
N ASN A 207 -5.84 8.88 3.92
CA ASN A 207 -6.50 8.74 5.22
C ASN A 207 -5.76 9.48 6.35
N LYS A 208 -4.42 9.45 6.31
CA LYS A 208 -3.56 10.02 7.36
C LYS A 208 -3.27 11.52 7.22
N TYR A 209 -3.13 12.03 6.01
CA TYR A 209 -2.68 13.41 5.76
C TYR A 209 -3.73 14.30 5.07
N HIS A 210 -4.66 13.69 4.34
CA HIS A 210 -5.66 14.36 3.48
C HIS A 210 -7.01 13.63 3.48
N PRO A 211 -7.67 13.43 4.65
CA PRO A 211 -8.94 12.70 4.74
C PRO A 211 -10.04 13.34 3.89
N GLU A 212 -10.01 14.66 3.69
CA GLU A 212 -10.90 15.41 2.80
C GLU A 212 -10.75 14.99 1.32
N ILE A 213 -9.54 14.61 0.89
CA ILE A 213 -9.29 14.09 -0.45
C ILE A 213 -9.79 12.64 -0.56
N LEU A 214 -9.65 11.83 0.49
CA LEU A 214 -10.22 10.48 0.52
C LEU A 214 -11.76 10.51 0.44
N GLU A 215 -12.42 11.40 1.18
CA GLU A 215 -13.87 11.61 1.09
C GLU A 215 -14.30 12.07 -0.32
N LEU A 216 -13.61 13.08 -0.88
CA LEU A 216 -13.89 13.55 -2.24
C LEU A 216 -13.74 12.44 -3.29
N LEU A 217 -12.74 11.56 -3.15
CA LEU A 217 -12.58 10.41 -4.03
C LEU A 217 -13.70 9.38 -3.88
N GLN A 218 -14.20 9.12 -2.66
CA GLN A 218 -15.33 8.23 -2.45
C GLN A 218 -16.65 8.79 -3.01
N GLU A 219 -16.97 10.07 -2.80
CA GLU A 219 -18.13 10.72 -3.44
C GLU A 219 -17.97 10.80 -4.97
N THR A 220 -16.73 10.85 -5.48
CA THR A 220 -16.46 10.71 -6.92
C THR A 220 -16.73 9.30 -7.43
N ALA A 221 -16.35 8.27 -6.67
CA ALA A 221 -16.64 6.87 -6.96
C ALA A 221 -18.15 6.59 -6.97
N LYS A 222 -18.88 7.04 -5.95
CA LYS A 222 -20.36 6.99 -5.86
C LYS A 222 -21.05 7.72 -7.01
N ARG A 223 -20.58 8.90 -7.41
CA ARG A 223 -21.12 9.62 -8.58
C ARG A 223 -20.88 8.87 -9.88
N SER A 224 -19.72 8.24 -10.06
CA SER A 224 -19.45 7.37 -11.22
C SER A 224 -20.31 6.13 -11.24
N ALA A 225 -20.50 5.48 -10.07
CA ALA A 225 -21.33 4.30 -9.88
C ALA A 225 -22.78 4.57 -10.34
N ASN A 226 -23.41 5.60 -9.77
CA ASN A 226 -24.78 6.01 -10.10
C ASN A 226 -24.97 6.33 -11.60
N LYS A 227 -23.92 6.83 -12.28
CA LYS A 227 -23.95 7.16 -13.71
C LYS A 227 -23.44 6.04 -14.62
N LEU A 228 -22.95 4.93 -14.06
CA LEU A 228 -22.24 3.85 -14.77
C LEU A 228 -21.13 4.38 -15.70
N GLN A 229 -20.30 5.34 -15.27
CA GLN A 229 -19.26 5.94 -16.14
C GLN A 229 -17.98 5.09 -16.20
N TYR A 230 -17.44 4.74 -15.03
CA TYR A 230 -16.24 3.94 -14.82
C TYR A 230 -16.30 3.25 -13.46
N ILE A 231 -15.53 2.18 -13.28
CA ILE A 231 -15.44 1.47 -12.00
C ILE A 231 -14.23 2.01 -11.24
N VAL A 232 -14.41 2.30 -9.95
CA VAL A 232 -13.31 2.68 -9.05
C VAL A 232 -12.91 1.48 -8.20
N VAL A 233 -11.62 1.29 -8.03
CA VAL A 233 -11.03 0.33 -7.09
C VAL A 233 -10.07 1.09 -6.18
N PHE A 234 -10.35 1.08 -4.89
CA PHE A 234 -9.42 1.57 -3.86
C PHE A 234 -8.57 0.40 -3.35
N VAL A 235 -7.27 0.61 -3.19
CA VAL A 235 -6.35 -0.38 -2.61
C VAL A 235 -5.67 0.23 -1.39
N THR A 236 -5.77 -0.46 -0.25
CA THR A 236 -5.14 -0.10 1.03
C THR A 236 -4.35 -1.28 1.57
N ASN A 237 -3.24 -1.02 2.27
CA ASN A 237 -2.49 -2.04 3.02
C ASN A 237 -2.87 -2.09 4.51
N ASP A 238 -4.00 -1.49 4.88
CA ASP A 238 -4.40 -1.19 6.27
C ASP A 238 -5.93 -1.14 6.37
N GLY A 239 -6.48 -1.89 7.33
CA GLY A 239 -7.92 -1.99 7.60
C GLY A 239 -8.51 -0.79 8.36
N LEU A 240 -7.70 0.04 9.04
CA LEU A 240 -8.17 1.24 9.74
C LEU A 240 -8.75 2.26 8.75
N VAL A 241 -8.17 2.34 7.56
CA VAL A 241 -8.70 3.12 6.43
C VAL A 241 -10.11 2.66 6.06
N LEU A 242 -10.43 1.36 6.17
CA LEU A 242 -11.75 0.84 5.86
C LEU A 242 -12.80 1.34 6.86
N ASN A 243 -12.44 1.46 8.13
CA ASN A 243 -13.32 2.02 9.16
C ASN A 243 -13.63 3.50 8.86
N LYS A 244 -12.61 4.31 8.49
CA LYS A 244 -12.85 5.69 8.05
C LYS A 244 -13.69 5.78 6.77
N MET A 245 -13.50 4.84 5.83
CA MET A 245 -14.33 4.78 4.62
C MET A 245 -15.80 4.42 4.92
N ARG A 246 -16.06 3.54 5.90
CA ARG A 246 -17.42 3.14 6.34
C ARG A 246 -18.23 4.30 6.92
N GLU A 247 -17.58 5.30 7.54
CA GLU A 247 -18.25 6.51 8.05
C GLU A 247 -18.81 7.42 6.95
N CYS A 248 -18.24 7.38 5.75
CA CYS A 248 -18.62 8.28 4.67
C CYS A 248 -19.97 7.88 4.06
N GLY A 249 -20.86 8.85 3.79
CA GLY A 249 -22.12 8.63 3.07
C GLY A 249 -21.96 8.07 1.65
N ALA A 250 -20.74 8.04 1.12
CA ALA A 250 -20.38 7.36 -0.11
C ALA A 250 -20.34 5.83 0.00
N TRP A 251 -20.12 5.29 1.20
CA TRP A 251 -20.03 3.85 1.49
C TRP A 251 -21.27 3.07 1.06
N SER A 252 -22.43 3.75 0.98
CA SER A 252 -23.66 3.22 0.39
C SER A 252 -23.52 2.65 -1.03
N GLN A 253 -22.50 3.05 -1.79
CA GLN A 253 -22.16 2.53 -3.12
C GLN A 253 -20.80 1.81 -3.19
N ALA A 254 -20.21 1.47 -2.04
CA ALA A 254 -19.15 0.47 -1.96
C ALA A 254 -19.75 -0.94 -2.20
N ASN A 255 -18.96 -1.86 -2.77
CA ASN A 255 -19.35 -3.26 -2.79
C ASN A 255 -19.29 -3.83 -1.35
N LYS A 256 -20.35 -4.53 -0.95
CA LYS A 256 -20.45 -5.13 0.39
C LYS A 256 -19.42 -6.24 0.60
N HIS A 257 -18.98 -6.89 -0.48
CA HIS A 257 -17.89 -7.86 -0.45
C HIS A 257 -16.56 -7.12 -0.62
N ILE A 258 -15.90 -6.90 0.51
CA ILE A 258 -14.54 -6.37 0.58
C ILE A 258 -13.58 -7.46 0.13
N ILE A 259 -12.63 -7.12 -0.73
CA ILE A 259 -11.69 -8.08 -1.29
C ILE A 259 -10.43 -8.06 -0.42
N GLU A 260 -10.37 -8.92 0.57
CA GLU A 260 -9.18 -9.10 1.41
C GLU A 260 -8.20 -10.07 0.74
N ILE A 261 -6.92 -9.69 0.68
CA ILE A 261 -5.85 -10.45 0.03
C ILE A 261 -4.66 -10.49 0.99
N GLY A 262 -4.55 -11.60 1.72
CA GLY A 262 -3.43 -11.89 2.62
C GLY A 262 -2.37 -12.78 1.96
N ASP A 263 -1.82 -13.69 2.75
CA ASP A 263 -0.78 -14.65 2.35
C ASP A 263 -1.31 -15.79 1.45
N ILE A 264 -0.45 -16.35 0.60
CA ILE A 264 -0.77 -17.58 -0.15
C ILE A 264 -0.60 -18.82 0.73
N THR A 265 -1.23 -19.94 0.36
CA THR A 265 -1.15 -21.18 1.17
C THR A 265 0.25 -21.79 1.16
N GLU A 266 0.57 -22.60 2.18
CA GLU A 266 1.83 -23.38 2.25
C GLU A 266 2.13 -24.11 0.93
N ASN A 267 1.15 -24.82 0.39
CA ASN A 267 1.30 -25.56 -0.86
C ASN A 267 1.67 -24.64 -2.04
N GLU A 268 1.09 -23.45 -2.13
CA GLU A 268 1.38 -22.48 -3.21
C GLU A 268 2.74 -21.78 -3.00
N ALA A 269 3.14 -21.55 -1.75
CA ALA A 269 4.45 -21.01 -1.38
C ALA A 269 5.57 -22.02 -1.68
N ILE A 270 5.34 -23.30 -1.40
CA ILE A 270 6.25 -24.40 -1.72
C ILE A 270 6.30 -24.64 -3.25
N ASP A 271 5.16 -24.69 -3.95
CA ASP A 271 5.08 -24.73 -5.44
C ASP A 271 5.86 -23.56 -6.09
N TYR A 272 5.94 -22.41 -5.40
CA TYR A 272 6.72 -21.26 -5.85
C TYR A 272 8.22 -21.42 -5.58
N LEU A 273 8.61 -21.83 -4.38
CA LEU A 273 10.01 -21.98 -3.97
C LEU A 273 10.71 -23.17 -4.65
N HIS A 274 9.99 -24.25 -4.99
CA HIS A 274 10.51 -25.38 -5.79
C HIS A 274 11.08 -24.96 -7.17
N LYS A 275 10.83 -23.74 -7.64
CA LYS A 275 11.40 -23.16 -8.86
C LYS A 275 12.86 -22.68 -8.69
N VAL A 276 13.37 -22.67 -7.46
CA VAL A 276 14.70 -22.14 -7.10
C VAL A 276 15.47 -23.00 -6.10
N CYS A 277 14.79 -23.75 -5.22
CA CYS A 277 15.39 -24.63 -4.23
C CYS A 277 14.68 -26.00 -4.16
N ASN A 278 15.24 -26.91 -3.36
CA ASN A 278 14.65 -28.22 -3.08
C ASN A 278 13.53 -28.14 -2.03
N ASP A 279 12.76 -29.22 -1.87
CA ASP A 279 11.62 -29.29 -0.93
C ASP A 279 11.98 -29.00 0.54
N THR A 280 13.11 -29.51 1.03
CA THR A 280 13.56 -29.29 2.42
C THR A 280 13.90 -27.81 2.67
N GLU A 281 14.56 -27.17 1.72
CA GLU A 281 14.89 -25.74 1.78
C GLU A 281 13.66 -24.85 1.56
N ALA A 282 12.75 -25.23 0.66
CA ALA A 282 11.46 -24.55 0.46
C ALA A 282 10.61 -24.55 1.74
N LYS A 283 10.51 -25.70 2.44
CA LYS A 283 9.83 -25.82 3.73
C LYS A 283 10.52 -25.04 4.84
N LYS A 284 11.86 -25.10 4.93
CA LYS A 284 12.61 -24.30 5.92
C LYS A 284 12.40 -22.80 5.71
N LEU A 285 12.34 -22.33 4.45
CA LEU A 285 12.02 -20.94 4.11
C LEU A 285 10.56 -20.60 4.42
N TYR A 286 9.60 -21.45 4.07
CA TYR A 286 8.18 -21.20 4.40
C TYR A 286 7.97 -21.03 5.92
N GLY A 287 8.55 -21.90 6.75
CA GLY A 287 8.57 -21.77 8.22
C GLY A 287 9.43 -20.63 8.79
N LEU A 288 9.78 -19.63 7.98
CA LEU A 288 10.45 -18.39 8.37
C LEU A 288 9.72 -17.14 7.84
N ILE A 289 9.06 -17.21 6.68
CA ILE A 289 8.42 -16.06 6.00
C ILE A 289 6.94 -16.25 5.65
N GLY A 290 6.39 -17.47 5.83
CA GLY A 290 5.00 -17.78 5.54
C GLY A 290 4.66 -17.62 4.05
N GLY A 291 3.40 -17.26 3.78
CA GLY A 291 2.87 -17.08 2.43
C GLY A 291 3.06 -15.66 1.88
N ARG A 292 3.85 -14.80 2.54
CA ARG A 292 3.95 -13.38 2.20
C ARG A 292 4.72 -13.19 0.88
N LEU A 293 3.98 -12.92 -0.19
CA LEU A 293 4.52 -12.86 -1.56
C LEU A 293 5.77 -11.98 -1.73
N VAL A 294 5.89 -10.82 -1.07
CA VAL A 294 7.11 -10.00 -1.18
C VAL A 294 8.34 -10.66 -0.52
N GLU A 295 8.14 -11.37 0.59
CA GLU A 295 9.20 -12.08 1.32
C GLU A 295 9.60 -13.36 0.59
N LEU A 296 8.61 -14.09 0.02
CA LEU A 296 8.84 -15.22 -0.89
C LEU A 296 9.65 -14.81 -2.13
N ASN A 297 9.33 -13.65 -2.72
CA ASN A 297 10.10 -13.09 -3.83
C ASN A 297 11.53 -12.72 -3.43
N TYR A 298 11.73 -12.17 -2.23
CA TYR A 298 13.05 -11.85 -1.70
C TYR A 298 13.89 -13.10 -1.45
N ALA A 299 13.35 -14.11 -0.76
CA ALA A 299 14.01 -15.39 -0.54
C ALA A 299 14.39 -16.06 -1.86
N ALA A 300 13.48 -16.13 -2.84
CA ALA A 300 13.74 -16.71 -4.14
C ALA A 300 14.79 -15.95 -4.97
N PHE A 301 14.95 -14.64 -4.75
CA PHE A 301 16.06 -13.85 -5.32
C PHE A 301 17.39 -14.17 -4.63
N CYS A 302 17.41 -14.26 -3.31
CA CYS A 302 18.63 -14.56 -2.54
C CYS A 302 19.16 -15.98 -2.80
N ILE A 303 18.28 -16.97 -2.96
CA ILE A 303 18.65 -18.33 -3.37
C ILE A 303 19.30 -18.33 -4.76
N LYS A 304 18.77 -17.57 -5.73
CA LYS A 304 19.41 -17.39 -7.06
C LYS A 304 20.79 -16.72 -6.97
N MET A 305 21.02 -15.89 -5.95
CA MET A 305 22.32 -15.28 -5.63
C MET A 305 23.24 -16.20 -4.78
N LYS A 306 22.82 -17.44 -4.50
CA LYS A 306 23.54 -18.45 -3.70
C LYS A 306 23.84 -18.01 -2.26
N LEU A 307 22.98 -17.16 -1.69
CA LEU A 307 23.02 -16.85 -0.26
C LEU A 307 22.45 -18.03 0.54
N SER A 308 22.99 -18.28 1.74
CA SER A 308 22.49 -19.34 2.61
C SER A 308 21.17 -18.93 3.27
N PHE A 309 20.41 -19.92 3.76
CA PHE A 309 19.24 -19.65 4.60
C PHE A 309 19.56 -18.71 5.78
N GLU A 310 20.72 -18.84 6.42
CA GLU A 310 21.06 -18.01 7.58
C GLU A 310 21.39 -16.56 7.18
N ASP A 311 21.93 -16.32 5.98
CA ASP A 311 22.10 -14.98 5.42
C ASP A 311 20.72 -14.34 5.12
N ILE A 312 19.82 -15.11 4.51
CA ILE A 312 18.43 -14.70 4.20
C ILE A 312 17.68 -14.32 5.49
N LYS A 313 17.75 -15.19 6.49
CA LYS A 313 17.16 -15.01 7.82
C LYS A 313 17.70 -13.77 8.53
N GLN A 314 19.03 -13.58 8.55
CA GLN A 314 19.64 -12.38 9.13
C GLN A 314 19.18 -11.10 8.43
N ALA A 315 19.04 -11.11 7.10
CA ALA A 315 18.57 -9.93 6.35
C ALA A 315 17.10 -9.59 6.65
N ILE A 316 16.22 -10.60 6.73
CA ILE A 316 14.80 -10.42 7.09
C ILE A 316 14.66 -9.93 8.53
N PHE A 317 15.33 -10.58 9.49
CA PHE A 317 15.32 -10.20 10.89
C PHE A 317 15.94 -8.80 11.13
N ALA A 318 16.88 -8.37 10.29
CA ALA A 318 17.40 -7.00 10.30
C ALA A 318 16.38 -5.96 9.79
N ASP A 319 15.37 -6.36 9.01
CA ASP A 319 14.24 -5.48 8.66
C ASP A 319 13.17 -5.44 9.76
N VAL A 320 12.78 -6.60 10.30
CA VAL A 320 11.83 -6.66 11.44
C VAL A 320 12.35 -5.86 12.64
N ARG A 321 13.66 -5.94 12.94
CA ARG A 321 14.30 -5.14 14.00
C ARG A 321 14.15 -3.63 13.78
N LYS A 322 14.16 -3.14 12.53
CA LYS A 322 13.92 -1.72 12.23
C LYS A 322 12.46 -1.33 12.49
N LYS A 323 11.49 -2.20 12.15
CA LYS A 323 10.06 -2.00 12.47
C LYS A 323 9.88 -1.88 13.98
N PHE A 324 10.43 -2.83 14.74
CA PHE A 324 10.42 -2.83 16.21
C PHE A 324 11.06 -1.58 16.82
N HIS A 325 12.18 -1.11 16.24
CA HIS A 325 12.84 0.12 16.70
C HIS A 325 12.02 1.38 16.37
N ALA A 326 11.39 1.44 15.20
CA ALA A 326 10.51 2.52 14.78
C ALA A 326 9.18 2.56 15.55
N ALA A 327 8.76 1.43 16.14
CA ALA A 327 7.65 1.32 17.10
C ALA A 327 8.07 1.50 18.57
N LYS A 328 9.37 1.67 18.85
CA LYS A 328 9.94 1.78 20.21
C LYS A 328 9.63 0.59 21.14
N ILE A 329 9.62 -0.65 20.63
CA ILE A 329 9.28 -1.86 21.43
C ILE A 329 10.45 -2.78 21.76
N ASN A 330 11.70 -2.47 21.37
CA ASN A 330 12.86 -3.23 21.85
C ASN A 330 13.09 -2.98 23.35
N PRO A 331 13.81 -3.86 24.08
CA PRO A 331 14.09 -3.67 25.50
C PRO A 331 14.67 -2.29 25.82
N GLY A 332 14.16 -1.66 26.88
CA GLY A 332 14.53 -0.30 27.29
C GLY A 332 13.97 0.83 26.42
N GLN A 333 13.11 0.55 25.44
CA GLN A 333 12.36 1.56 24.70
C GLN A 333 10.95 1.76 25.28
N SER A 334 10.38 2.96 25.11
CA SER A 334 9.18 3.43 25.83
C SER A 334 7.93 2.56 25.72
N ASN A 335 7.77 1.83 24.62
CA ASN A 335 6.55 1.09 24.33
C ASN A 335 6.68 -0.42 24.64
N HIS A 336 7.85 -0.85 25.14
CA HIS A 336 8.18 -2.26 25.36
C HIS A 336 7.25 -2.95 26.37
N GLU A 337 6.98 -2.31 27.51
CA GLU A 337 6.20 -2.89 28.61
C GLU A 337 4.72 -3.12 28.24
N THR A 338 4.14 -2.24 27.42
CA THR A 338 2.75 -2.35 26.94
C THR A 338 2.65 -3.28 25.73
N ALA A 339 3.62 -3.25 24.80
CA ALA A 339 3.58 -4.05 23.57
C ALA A 339 3.87 -5.54 23.80
N VAL A 340 4.80 -5.89 24.71
CA VAL A 340 5.20 -7.29 24.91
C VAL A 340 4.03 -8.19 25.35
N PRO A 341 3.15 -7.81 26.30
CA PRO A 341 1.93 -8.55 26.61
C PRO A 341 1.00 -8.78 25.42
N ILE A 342 0.81 -7.77 24.56
CA ILE A 342 -0.05 -7.85 23.36
C ILE A 342 0.51 -8.86 22.36
N LEU A 343 1.82 -8.78 22.07
CA LEU A 343 2.49 -9.72 21.17
C LEU A 343 2.55 -11.15 21.74
N LYS A 344 2.61 -11.31 23.07
CA LYS A 344 2.52 -12.61 23.74
C LYS A 344 1.14 -13.25 23.57
N ALA A 345 0.06 -12.51 23.82
CA ALA A 345 -1.30 -13.01 23.65
C ALA A 345 -1.54 -13.48 22.20
N LEU A 346 -1.07 -12.71 21.21
CA LEU A 346 -1.15 -13.09 19.79
C LEU A 346 -0.33 -14.35 19.47
N LEU A 347 0.86 -14.50 20.05
CA LEU A 347 1.70 -15.69 19.89
C LEU A 347 1.06 -16.94 20.52
N GLU A 348 0.40 -16.80 21.67
CA GLU A 348 -0.30 -17.89 22.36
C GLU A 348 -1.59 -18.32 21.63
N ASN A 349 -2.12 -17.50 20.71
CA ASN A 349 -3.32 -17.80 19.92
C ASN A 349 -3.05 -18.30 18.49
N ASP A 350 -1.80 -18.65 18.15
CA ASP A 350 -1.48 -19.51 16.99
C ASP A 350 -2.15 -19.02 15.68
N ASP A 351 -1.88 -17.75 15.35
CA ASP A 351 -2.32 -16.97 14.17
C ASP A 351 -3.83 -16.86 13.89
N LYS A 352 -4.70 -17.37 14.77
CA LYS A 352 -6.17 -17.19 14.69
C LYS A 352 -6.61 -15.73 14.88
N GLY A 353 -5.71 -14.91 15.43
CA GLY A 353 -5.92 -13.50 15.74
C GLY A 353 -6.82 -13.26 16.96
N ILE A 354 -6.70 -12.09 17.56
CA ILE A 354 -7.48 -11.67 18.74
C ILE A 354 -8.32 -10.45 18.36
N SER A 355 -9.55 -10.33 18.87
CA SER A 355 -10.39 -9.15 18.59
C SER A 355 -9.67 -7.86 18.99
N TYR A 356 -9.78 -6.84 18.13
CA TYR A 356 -9.22 -5.52 18.36
C TYR A 356 -9.61 -4.99 19.74
N SER A 357 -10.91 -5.04 20.06
CA SER A 357 -11.49 -4.61 21.36
C SER A 357 -10.90 -5.29 22.60
N ILE A 358 -10.29 -6.48 22.48
CA ILE A 358 -9.66 -7.20 23.61
C ILE A 358 -8.22 -6.70 23.82
N LEU A 359 -7.49 -6.45 22.74
CA LEU A 359 -6.13 -5.91 22.82
C LEU A 359 -6.11 -4.41 23.10
N GLU A 360 -7.17 -3.68 22.74
CA GLU A 360 -7.40 -2.27 23.07
C GLU A 360 -7.44 -2.06 24.59
N GLN A 361 -8.07 -2.98 25.34
CA GLN A 361 -8.05 -3.00 26.81
C GLN A 361 -6.66 -3.24 27.42
N MET A 362 -5.67 -3.64 26.61
CA MET A 362 -4.26 -3.77 27.01
C MET A 362 -3.43 -2.54 26.61
N ASP A 363 -3.94 -1.69 25.70
CA ASP A 363 -3.28 -0.48 25.20
C ASP A 363 -3.60 0.73 26.09
N LYS A 364 -2.77 0.92 27.12
CA LYS A 364 -2.87 2.04 28.07
C LYS A 364 -2.68 3.42 27.44
N ASP A 365 -2.14 3.49 26.22
CA ASP A 365 -1.79 4.73 25.54
C ASP A 365 -2.80 5.08 24.43
N GLU A 366 -3.86 4.28 24.24
CA GLU A 366 -4.94 4.39 23.23
C GLU A 366 -4.45 4.59 21.78
N THR A 367 -3.17 4.30 21.52
CA THR A 367 -2.47 4.67 20.26
C THR A 367 -1.33 3.70 19.90
N LEU A 368 -1.03 2.71 20.73
CA LEU A 368 0.01 1.72 20.48
C LEU A 368 -0.43 0.73 19.40
N LEU A 369 -1.69 0.28 19.38
CA LEU A 369 -2.20 -0.62 18.35
C LEU A 369 -2.09 0.00 16.95
N ASP A 370 -2.61 1.22 16.77
CA ASP A 370 -2.46 2.04 15.57
C ASP A 370 -0.97 2.21 15.18
N MET A 371 -0.10 2.41 16.18
CA MET A 371 1.34 2.49 15.92
C MET A 371 1.88 1.15 15.38
N LEU A 372 1.59 0.02 16.02
CA LEU A 372 2.07 -1.31 15.62
C LEU A 372 1.55 -1.74 14.25
N ILE A 373 0.29 -1.41 13.93
CA ILE A 373 -0.29 -1.58 12.58
C ILE A 373 0.48 -0.70 11.58
N SER A 374 0.65 0.61 11.86
CA SER A 374 1.34 1.54 10.96
C SER A 374 2.84 1.24 10.75
N LYS A 375 3.48 0.45 11.63
CA LYS A 375 4.86 -0.04 11.48
C LYS A 375 4.96 -1.41 10.82
N ASN A 376 3.85 -2.01 10.37
CA ASN A 376 3.80 -3.36 9.83
C ASN A 376 4.35 -4.41 10.83
N ILE A 377 3.98 -4.29 12.11
CA ILE A 377 4.23 -5.31 13.15
C ILE A 377 2.96 -6.13 13.36
N LEU A 378 1.80 -5.46 13.37
CA LEU A 378 0.49 -6.10 13.34
C LEU A 378 -0.19 -5.93 11.97
N ALA A 379 -1.19 -6.77 11.71
CA ALA A 379 -2.20 -6.58 10.67
C ALA A 379 -3.59 -6.53 11.32
N TYR A 380 -4.52 -5.77 10.74
CA TYR A 380 -5.90 -5.61 11.22
C TYR A 380 -6.90 -6.07 10.15
N HIS A 381 -7.58 -7.17 10.46
CA HIS A 381 -8.54 -7.84 9.60
C HIS A 381 -9.93 -7.23 9.79
N SER A 382 -10.16 -6.11 9.11
CA SER A 382 -11.40 -5.32 9.19
C SER A 382 -12.70 -6.05 8.81
N ALA A 383 -12.63 -7.30 8.34
CA ALA A 383 -13.76 -8.20 8.11
C ALA A 383 -14.15 -9.04 9.34
N THR A 384 -13.17 -9.41 10.19
CA THR A 384 -13.34 -10.21 11.42
C THR A 384 -13.17 -9.40 12.70
N ASP A 385 -12.73 -8.14 12.59
CA ASP A 385 -12.31 -7.26 13.69
C ASP A 385 -11.18 -7.87 14.56
N THR A 386 -10.23 -8.57 13.92
CA THR A 386 -9.10 -9.21 14.61
C THR A 386 -7.74 -8.63 14.22
N LEU A 387 -6.80 -8.72 15.15
CA LEU A 387 -5.38 -8.41 14.96
C LEU A 387 -4.56 -9.70 14.89
N THR A 388 -3.52 -9.70 14.06
CA THR A 388 -2.52 -10.78 13.88
C THR A 388 -1.11 -10.19 13.75
N PHE A 389 -0.07 -11.03 13.74
CA PHE A 389 1.27 -10.59 13.29
C PHE A 389 1.25 -10.23 11.80
N HIS A 390 1.93 -9.14 11.42
CA HIS A 390 1.85 -8.62 10.05
C HIS A 390 2.37 -9.58 8.97
N SER A 391 3.35 -10.43 9.31
CA SER A 391 3.80 -11.58 8.53
C SER A 391 4.49 -12.58 9.45
N HIS A 392 4.60 -13.84 9.02
CA HIS A 392 5.20 -14.93 9.80
C HIS A 392 6.65 -14.60 10.23
N SER A 393 7.42 -13.85 9.44
CA SER A 393 8.78 -13.44 9.83
C SER A 393 8.82 -12.46 11.01
N VAL A 394 7.75 -11.70 11.25
CA VAL A 394 7.60 -10.85 12.44
C VAL A 394 7.35 -11.69 13.68
N GLN A 395 6.49 -12.71 13.56
CA GLN A 395 6.20 -13.69 14.59
C GLN A 395 7.44 -14.53 14.94
N CYS A 396 8.14 -15.10 13.94
CA CYS A 396 9.40 -15.83 14.12
C CYS A 396 10.49 -14.97 14.75
N TYR A 397 10.61 -13.69 14.37
CA TYR A 397 11.55 -12.77 15.02
C TYR A 397 11.23 -12.55 16.50
N PHE A 398 9.95 -12.44 16.86
CA PHE A 398 9.53 -12.30 18.25
C PHE A 398 9.80 -13.59 19.05
N GLN A 399 9.41 -14.75 18.50
CA GLN A 399 9.67 -16.09 19.06
C GLN A 399 11.16 -16.35 19.31
N GLU A 400 12.02 -16.15 18.30
CA GLU A 400 13.47 -16.41 18.42
C GLU A 400 14.25 -15.34 19.21
N ASN A 401 13.55 -14.37 19.81
CA ASN A 401 14.12 -13.40 20.73
C ASN A 401 13.39 -13.44 22.08
N ASP A 402 12.82 -14.60 22.43
CA ASP A 402 12.17 -14.91 23.70
C ASP A 402 12.92 -14.40 24.93
N GLU A 403 14.22 -14.70 25.08
CA GLU A 403 15.06 -14.19 26.17
C GLU A 403 15.07 -12.66 26.26
N LYS A 404 15.01 -11.97 25.11
CA LYS A 404 15.05 -10.49 25.04
C LYS A 404 13.69 -9.85 25.31
N PHE A 405 12.60 -10.56 25.04
CA PHE A 405 11.21 -10.12 25.30
C PHE A 405 10.60 -10.82 26.53
N ASN A 406 11.42 -11.48 27.35
CA ASN A 406 11.04 -12.28 28.52
C ASN A 406 9.86 -13.24 28.23
N ILE A 407 9.87 -13.93 27.08
CA ILE A 407 8.78 -14.81 26.62
C ILE A 407 8.95 -16.20 27.21
N THR A 408 8.64 -16.34 28.51
CA THR A 408 8.57 -17.64 29.18
C THR A 408 7.32 -18.43 28.74
N VAL A 409 7.24 -18.83 27.47
CA VAL A 409 6.20 -19.75 27.00
C VAL A 409 6.36 -21.06 27.77
N LYS A 410 5.34 -21.46 28.51
CA LYS A 410 5.29 -22.82 29.07
C LYS A 410 5.08 -23.79 27.92
N LYS A 411 6.15 -24.41 27.44
CA LYS A 411 6.06 -25.62 26.62
C LYS A 411 5.32 -26.68 27.43
N GLN A 412 4.15 -27.08 26.94
CA GLN A 412 3.41 -28.27 27.37
C GLN A 412 3.87 -29.47 26.55
#